data_AF-A0A016T9Q4-F1
#
_entry.id   AF-A0A016T9Q4-F1
#
_cell.length_a   1.000
_cell.length_b   1.000
_cell.length_c   1.000
_cell.angle_alpha   90.00
_cell.angle_beta   90.00
_cell.angle_gamma   90.00
#
_symmetry.space_group_name_H-M   'P 1'
#
loop_
_entity.id
_entity.type
_entity.pdbx_description
1 polymer ?
#
loop_
_entity_poly.entity_id
_entity_poly.type
_entity_poly.pdbx_seq_one_letter_code
_entity_poly.pdbx_strand_id
1 'polypeptide(L)'
;MSVNQLKDIGHGFMVVYNGSSKARNGVGVFVSQHFRDSIAKVQRFDDRLMKVVVTTAEQRLHFFSTYAPQTGCCDQTKDAF
;
A
#
# COMPACT_ATOMS: atom_id res chain seq x y z
N MET A 1 -10.27 -2.78 -16.40
CA MET A 1 -9.01 -2.71 -17.15
C MET A 1 -7.86 -2.79 -16.15
N SER A 2 -7.12 -3.90 -16.19
CA SER A 2 -6.00 -4.22 -15.31
C SER A 2 -4.81 -3.35 -15.66
N VAL A 3 -4.32 -2.54 -14.73
CA VAL A 3 -3.00 -1.93 -14.85
C VAL A 3 -2.22 -2.32 -13.61
N ASN A 4 -1.08 -2.96 -13.85
CA ASN A 4 -0.01 -3.20 -12.90
C ASN A 4 0.40 -1.88 -12.22
N GLN A 5 0.01 -1.67 -10.96
CA GLN A 5 0.31 -0.42 -10.23
C GLN A 5 1.58 -0.52 -9.37
N LEU A 6 2.61 -1.18 -9.90
CA LEU A 6 3.97 -1.18 -9.37
C LEU A 6 4.77 -0.19 -10.22
N LYS A 7 5.33 0.84 -9.58
CA LYS A 7 6.22 1.81 -10.23
C LYS A 7 7.66 1.45 -9.91
N ASP A 8 8.49 1.26 -10.93
CA ASP A 8 9.93 1.10 -10.74
C ASP A 8 10.53 2.42 -10.23
N ILE A 9 11.36 2.31 -9.19
CA ILE A 9 12.09 3.44 -8.58
C ILE A 9 13.60 3.28 -8.72
N GLY A 10 14.06 2.22 -9.40
CA GLY A 10 15.46 1.86 -9.52
C GLY A 10 15.95 0.96 -8.37
N HIS A 11 17.23 0.58 -8.46
CA HIS A 11 17.94 -0.21 -7.44
C HIS A 11 17.29 -1.56 -7.08
N GLY A 12 16.53 -2.15 -8.00
CA GLY A 12 15.90 -3.45 -7.78
C GLY A 12 14.63 -3.39 -6.91
N PHE A 13 14.02 -2.21 -6.77
CA PHE A 13 12.76 -2.03 -6.04
C PHE A 13 11.68 -1.40 -6.90
N MET A 14 10.44 -1.71 -6.56
CA MET A 14 9.23 -1.07 -7.08
C MET A 14 8.41 -0.57 -5.90
N VAL A 15 7.57 0.43 -6.14
CA VAL A 15 6.65 0.97 -5.16
C VAL A 15 5.21 0.84 -5.61
N VAL A 16 4.36 0.44 -4.67
CA VAL A 16 2.92 0.60 -4.77
C VAL A 16 2.54 1.74 -3.83
N TYR A 17 1.99 2.82 -4.37
CA TYR A 17 1.59 3.99 -3.60
C TYR A 17 0.08 4.19 -3.62
N ASN A 18 -0.43 4.78 -2.55
CA ASN A 18 -1.78 5.32 -2.46
C ASN A 18 -1.77 6.66 -1.71
N GLY A 19 -2.49 7.64 -2.23
CA GLY A 19 -2.58 8.97 -1.63
C GLY A 19 -3.05 10.00 -2.63
N SER A 20 -3.77 11.01 -2.14
CA SER A 20 -4.26 12.11 -2.97
C SER A 20 -3.15 13.08 -3.39
N SER A 21 -3.47 13.90 -4.39
CA SER A 21 -2.60 14.96 -4.93
C SER A 21 -2.15 15.99 -3.90
N LYS A 22 -2.79 16.05 -2.72
CA LYS A 22 -2.39 16.91 -1.60
C LYS A 22 -1.15 16.40 -0.85
N ALA A 23 -0.58 15.26 -1.24
CA ALA A 23 0.67 14.69 -0.74
C ALA A 23 0.75 14.48 0.79
N ARG A 24 -0.40 14.38 1.48
CA ARG A 24 -0.47 14.24 2.93
C ARG A 24 -1.16 12.94 3.31
N ASN A 25 -0.57 12.20 4.26
CA ASN A 25 -1.10 10.96 4.84
C ASN A 25 -1.17 9.76 3.86
N GLY A 26 -0.47 9.83 2.72
CA GLY A 26 -0.39 8.72 1.78
C GLY A 26 0.37 7.53 2.36
N VAL A 27 0.04 6.32 1.89
CA VAL A 27 0.72 5.08 2.26
C VAL A 27 1.36 4.42 1.04
N GLY A 28 2.43 3.67 1.30
CA GLY A 28 3.14 2.94 0.25
C GLY A 28 3.76 1.66 0.75
N VAL A 29 4.03 0.77 -0.19
CA VAL A 29 4.78 -0.46 0.05
C VAL A 29 5.88 -0.54 -1.00
N PHE A 30 7.12 -0.65 -0.54
CA PHE A 30 8.25 -0.99 -1.39
C PHE A 30 8.35 -2.51 -1.51
N VAL A 31 8.56 -2.99 -2.72
CA VAL A 31 8.62 -4.40 -3.07
C VAL A 31 9.87 -4.61 -3.89
N SER A 32 10.72 -5.59 -3.53
CA SER A 32 11.83 -5.96 -4.40
C SER A 32 11.30 -6.46 -5.75
N GLN A 33 11.97 -6.10 -6.84
CA GLN A 33 11.62 -6.54 -8.19
C GLN A 33 11.54 -8.07 -8.31
N HIS A 34 12.25 -8.82 -7.47
CA HIS A 34 12.17 -10.28 -7.42
C HIS A 34 10.77 -10.82 -7.06
N PHE A 35 9.96 -10.04 -6.35
CA PHE A 35 8.59 -10.41 -5.97
C PHE A 35 7.52 -9.80 -6.87
N ARG A 36 7.91 -9.17 -7.99
CA ARG A 36 6.98 -8.50 -8.91
C ARG A 36 5.82 -9.41 -9.32
N ASP A 37 6.15 -10.64 -9.73
CA ASP A 37 5.16 -11.61 -10.22
C ASP A 37 4.46 -12.36 -9.08
N SER A 38 4.99 -12.25 -7.85
CA SER A 38 4.36 -12.78 -6.64
C SER A 38 3.25 -11.87 -6.10
N ILE A 39 3.12 -10.64 -6.58
CA ILE A 39 2.05 -9.72 -6.17
C ILE A 39 0.74 -10.18 -6.81
N ALA A 40 -0.10 -10.85 -6.00
CA ALA A 40 -1.38 -11.38 -6.45
C ALA A 40 -2.49 -10.31 -6.47
N LYS A 41 -2.43 -9.32 -5.56
CA LYS A 41 -3.46 -8.26 -5.49
C LYS A 41 -2.93 -7.02 -4.79
N VAL A 42 -3.39 -5.86 -5.26
CA VAL A 42 -3.29 -4.60 -4.53
C VAL A 42 -4.70 -4.05 -4.31
N GLN A 43 -5.03 -3.70 -3.08
CA GLN A 43 -6.28 -3.05 -2.69
C GLN A 43 -5.96 -1.71 -2.03
N ARG A 44 -6.59 -0.64 -2.50
CA ARG A 44 -6.47 0.72 -1.97
C ARG A 44 -7.84 1.08 -1.41
N PHE A 45 -7.92 1.29 -0.11
CA PHE A 45 -9.20 1.56 0.56
C PHE A 45 -9.44 3.06 0.60
N ASP A 46 -8.47 3.81 1.10
CA ASP A 46 -8.42 5.26 1.15
C ASP A 46 -6.96 5.71 1.17
N ASP A 47 -6.71 7.02 1.08
CA ASP A 47 -5.36 7.60 1.07
C ASP A 47 -4.42 7.07 2.16
N ARG A 48 -4.95 6.62 3.30
CA ARG A 48 -4.23 6.18 4.50
C ARG A 48 -4.22 4.67 4.70
N LEU A 49 -4.95 3.88 3.91
CA LEU A 49 -5.05 2.44 4.08
C LEU A 49 -4.95 1.69 2.75
N MET A 50 -3.98 0.77 2.67
CA MET A 50 -3.86 -0.16 1.55
C MET A 50 -3.47 -1.57 2.01
N LYS A 51 -3.80 -2.55 1.18
CA LYS A 51 -3.43 -3.96 1.33
C LYS A 51 -2.74 -4.46 0.09
N VAL A 52 -1.61 -5.13 0.27
CA VAL A 52 -0.88 -5.86 -0.77
C VAL A 52 -0.93 -7.34 -0.43
N VAL A 53 -1.28 -8.16 -1.41
CA VAL A 53 -1.34 -9.61 -1.28
C VAL A 53 -0.23 -10.19 -2.11
N VAL A 54 0.65 -10.93 -1.45
CA VAL A 54 1.76 -11.66 -2.08
C VAL A 54 1.45 -13.14 -1.99
N THR A 55 1.56 -13.85 -3.10
CA THR A 55 1.43 -15.30 -3.14
C THR A 55 2.79 -15.89 -3.47
N THR A 56 3.28 -16.74 -2.58
CA THR A 56 4.47 -17.58 -2.80
C THR A 56 4.03 -19.00 -3.13
N ALA A 57 4.98 -19.89 -3.42
CA ALA A 57 4.67 -21.31 -3.61
C ALA A 57 4.04 -21.97 -2.37
N GLU A 58 4.35 -21.46 -1.17
CA GLU A 58 3.97 -22.08 0.09
C GLU A 58 2.76 -21.43 0.74
N GLN A 59 2.56 -20.11 0.53
CA GLN A 59 1.54 -19.37 1.27
C GLN A 59 1.08 -18.09 0.59
N ARG A 60 -0.04 -17.57 1.10
CA ARG A 60 -0.61 -16.29 0.72
C ARG A 60 -0.46 -15.31 1.86
N LEU A 61 0.37 -14.29 1.66
CA LEU A 61 0.68 -13.25 2.63
C LEU A 61 -0.15 -12.00 2.39
N HIS A 62 -0.58 -11.38 3.47
CA HIS A 62 -1.35 -10.14 3.46
C HIS A 62 -0.58 -9.05 4.19
N PHE A 63 -0.13 -8.03 3.45
CA PHE A 63 0.56 -6.86 3.98
C PHE A 63 -0.40 -5.68 4.00
N PHE A 64 -0.53 -5.03 5.14
CA PHE A 64 -1.30 -3.79 5.28
C PHE A 64 -0.34 -2.64 5.54
N SER A 65 -0.50 -1.54 4.80
CA SER A 65 0.23 -0.29 5.02
C SER A 65 -0.80 0.76 5.39
N THR A 66 -0.65 1.35 6.58
CA THR A 66 -1.65 2.21 7.19
C THR A 66 -1.01 3.44 7.82
N TYR A 67 -1.69 4.58 7.74
CA TYR A 67 -1.31 5.80 8.45
C TYR A 67 -2.37 6.13 9.50
N ALA A 68 -2.12 5.69 10.74
CA ALA A 68 -3.05 5.90 11.85
C ALA A 68 -3.26 7.39 12.16
N PRO A 69 -4.45 7.79 12.64
CA PRO A 69 -4.69 9.13 13.15
C PRO A 69 -3.72 9.48 14.28
N GLN A 70 -3.20 10.72 14.29
CA GLN A 70 -2.25 11.17 15.31
C GLN A 70 -2.92 11.26 16.70
N THR A 71 -2.16 10.98 17.77
CA THR A 71 -2.61 11.22 19.14
C THR A 71 -2.90 12.72 19.33
N GLY A 72 -4.15 13.03 19.73
CA GLY A 72 -4.65 14.41 19.83
C GLY A 72 -5.55 14.86 18.67
N CYS A 73 -5.74 14.05 17.63
CA CYS A 73 -6.81 14.26 16.67
C CYS A 73 -8.19 14.15 17.35
N CYS A 74 -9.18 14.89 16.84
CA CYS A 74 -10.55 14.79 17.34
C CYS A 74 -11.12 13.37 17.13
N ASP A 75 -12.08 12.96 17.97
CA ASP A 75 -12.69 11.63 17.87
C ASP A 75 -13.32 11.40 16.50
N GLN A 76 -13.90 12.43 15.87
CA GLN A 76 -14.40 12.36 14.49
C GLN A 76 -13.32 11.90 13.48
N THR A 77 -12.06 12.33 13.64
CA THR A 77 -10.96 11.90 12.77
C THR A 77 -10.50 10.48 13.09
N LYS A 78 -10.70 10.02 14.33
CA LYS A 78 -10.35 8.67 14.78
C LYS A 78 -11.42 7.66 14.38
N ASP A 79 -12.70 8.04 14.46
CA ASP A 79 -13.86 7.23 14.08
C ASP A 79 -14.01 7.10 12.55
N ALA A 80 -13.52 8.08 11.79
CA ALA A 80 -13.50 8.04 10.34
C ALA A 80 -12.34 7.20 9.75
N PHE A 81 -11.49 6.60 10.59
CA PHE A 81 -10.39 5.73 10.19
C PHE A 81 -10.77 4.25 10.34
#